data_AF-A0A7T4YFQ8-F1
#
_entry.id   AF-A0A7T4YFQ8-F1
#
_cell.length_a   1.000
_cell.length_b   1.000
_cell.length_c   1.000
_cell.angle_alpha   90.00
_cell.angle_beta   90.00
_cell.angle_gamma   90.00
#
_symmetry.space_group_name_H-M   'P 1'
#
loop_
_entity.id
_entity.type
_entity.pdbx_description
1 polymer ?
#
loop_
_entity_poly.entity_id
_entity_poly.type
_entity_poly.pdbx_seq_one_letter_code
_entity_poly.pdbx_strand_id
1 'polypeptide(L)' 'MLKIENGMCGLCTHFGEHHGGDELIQIRVNHEAPETLTEECGKPELEPLHLKVSAVSSCDGFEPVRRAS' A
#
# COMPACT_ATOMS: atom_id res chain seq x y z
N MET A 1 -10.84 0.28 -11.70
CA MET A 1 -10.32 -0.26 -10.43
C MET A 1 -9.44 -1.44 -10.76
N LEU A 2 -8.26 -1.51 -10.18
CA LEU A 2 -7.36 -2.64 -10.30
C LEU A 2 -7.47 -3.54 -9.08
N LYS A 3 -7.39 -4.84 -9.31
CA LYS A 3 -7.36 -5.85 -8.24
C LYS A 3 -6.00 -5.84 -7.55
N ILE A 4 -6.02 -5.94 -6.22
CA ILE A 4 -4.83 -6.01 -5.37
C ILE A 4 -4.78 -7.38 -4.72
N GLU A 5 -3.59 -7.98 -4.65
CA GLU A 5 -3.36 -9.29 -4.06
C GLU A 5 -2.24 -9.23 -3.02
N ASN A 6 -2.14 -10.27 -2.18
CA ASN A 6 -1.03 -10.37 -1.21
C ASN A 6 0.31 -10.31 -1.94
N GLY A 7 1.26 -9.56 -1.41
CA GLY A 7 2.53 -9.25 -2.07
C GLY A 7 2.54 -7.91 -2.83
N MET A 8 1.39 -7.23 -2.95
CA MET A 8 1.31 -5.91 -3.56
C MET A 8 1.29 -4.79 -2.52
N CYS A 9 1.80 -3.62 -2.91
CA CYS A 9 1.92 -2.44 -2.04
C CYS A 9 0.59 -2.06 -1.37
N GLY A 10 -0.55 -2.11 -2.05
CA GLY A 10 -1.85 -1.69 -1.51
C GLY A 10 -2.32 -2.45 -0.26
N LEU A 11 -1.78 -3.65 -0.01
CA LEU A 11 -2.06 -4.45 1.20
C LEU A 11 -0.89 -4.49 2.18
N CYS A 12 0.21 -3.83 1.83
CA CYS A 12 1.41 -3.72 2.65
C CYS A 12 1.21 -2.66 3.75
N THR A 13 1.79 -2.88 4.92
CA THR A 13 1.74 -1.93 6.05
C THR A 13 2.41 -0.59 5.73
N HIS A 14 3.40 -0.60 4.83
CA HIS A 14 4.20 0.58 4.47
C HIS A 14 3.56 1.48 3.42
N PHE A 15 2.50 1.05 2.74
CA PHE A 15 1.90 1.82 1.67
C PHE A 15 0.96 2.90 2.23
N GLY A 16 1.29 4.16 1.94
CA GLY A 16 0.51 5.30 2.38
C GLY A 16 0.47 5.48 3.90
N GLU A 17 1.43 4.91 4.64
CA GLU A 17 1.48 4.98 6.11
C GLU A 17 1.46 6.43 6.62
N HIS A 18 2.05 7.35 5.86
CA HIS A 18 2.09 8.78 6.18
C HIS A 18 0.82 9.56 5.77
N HIS A 19 -0.04 8.96 4.93
CA HIS A 19 -1.29 9.54 4.44
C HIS A 19 -2.50 8.64 4.77
N GLY A 20 -2.60 8.26 6.05
CA GLY A 20 -3.63 7.37 6.62
C GLY A 20 -5.08 7.84 6.47
N GLY A 21 -5.63 7.78 5.26
CA GLY A 21 -7.01 8.14 4.92
C GLY A 21 -7.94 6.94 4.70
N ASP A 22 -9.24 7.23 4.59
CA ASP A 22 -10.30 6.24 4.36
C ASP A 22 -10.08 5.40 3.08
N GLU A 23 -9.41 5.96 2.07
CA GLU A 23 -9.10 5.28 0.81
C GLU A 23 -8.20 4.04 1.02
N LEU A 24 -7.19 4.12 1.91
CA LEU A 24 -6.34 2.98 2.25
C LEU A 24 -7.12 1.86 2.94
N ILE A 25 -8.09 2.23 3.78
CA ILE A 25 -8.99 1.26 4.42
C ILE A 25 -9.82 0.56 3.35
N GLN A 26 -10.41 1.31 2.42
CA GLN A 26 -11.21 0.73 1.33
C GLN A 26 -10.39 -0.22 0.45
N ILE A 27 -9.15 0.14 0.12
CA ILE A 27 -8.26 -0.74 -0.66
C ILE A 27 -8.02 -2.06 0.05
N ARG A 28 -7.76 -2.02 1.37
CA ARG A 28 -7.49 -3.21 2.18
C ARG A 28 -8.73 -4.06 2.43
N VAL A 29 -9.92 -3.47 2.43
CA VAL A 29 -11.19 -4.18 2.60
C VAL A 29 -11.65 -4.80 1.28
N ASN A 30 -11.65 -4.01 0.21
CA ASN A 30 -12.21 -4.40 -1.09
C ASN A 30 -11.19 -5.11 -1.98
N HIS A 31 -9.90 -5.05 -1.66
CA HIS A 31 -8.80 -5.55 -2.50
C HIS A 31 -8.79 -4.90 -3.89
N GLU A 32 -9.12 -3.62 -3.95
CA GLU A 32 -9.22 -2.85 -5.18
C GLU A 32 -8.70 -1.42 -4.99
N ALA A 33 -7.98 -0.89 -5.97
CA ALA A 33 -7.50 0.49 -5.95
C ALA A 33 -7.69 1.20 -7.30
N PRO A 34 -7.76 2.55 -7.32
CA PRO A 34 -7.68 3.31 -8.56
C PRO A 34 -6.33 3.12 -9.26
N GLU A 35 -6.31 3.14 -10.58
CA GLU A 35 -5.07 3.06 -11.39
C GLU A 35 -4.12 4.24 -11.14
N THR A 36 -4.70 5.39 -10.81
CA THR A 36 -3.98 6.64 -10.61
C THR A 36 -3.47 6.82 -9.18
N LEU A 37 -3.84 5.93 -8.25
CA LEU A 37 -3.43 6.06 -6.87
C LEU A 37 -1.96 5.66 -6.73
N THR A 38 -1.17 6.62 -6.27
CA THR A 38 0.23 6.43 -5.94
C THR A 38 0.49 6.97 -4.54
N GLU A 39 1.17 6.19 -3.72
CA GLU A 39 1.56 6.59 -2.36
C GLU A 39 3.04 6.36 -2.13
N GLU A 40 3.54 6.96 -1.06
CA GLU A 40 4.91 6.72 -0.63
C GLU A 40 5.08 5.32 -0.05
N CYS A 41 6.25 4.73 -0.29
CA CYS A 41 6.71 3.52 0.40
C CYS A 41 7.36 3.92 1.73
N GLY A 42 6.64 3.70 2.83
CA GLY A 42 7.10 3.98 4.20
C GLY A 42 8.05 2.93 4.80
N LYS A 43 8.68 2.08 3.98
CA LYS A 43 9.66 1.12 4.50
C LYS A 43 10.87 1.90 5.02
N PRO A 44 11.32 1.75 6.28
CA PRO A 44 12.36 2.61 6.87
C PRO A 44 13.68 2.65 6.09
N GLU A 45 14.04 1.56 5.42
CA GLU A 45 15.24 1.48 4.57
C GLU A 45 15.13 2.31 3.28
N LEU A 46 13.90 2.62 2.84
CA LEU A 46 13.60 3.32 1.59
C LEU A 46 13.01 4.72 1.81
N GLU A 47 12.59 5.04 3.04
CA GLU A 47 12.00 6.32 3.44
C GLU A 47 12.82 7.55 2.96
N PRO A 48 14.17 7.57 3.07
CA PRO A 48 14.97 8.72 2.61
C PRO A 48 14.92 8.96 1.09
N LEU A 49 14.49 7.96 0.31
CA LEU A 49 14.38 8.06 -1.15
C LEU A 49 13.01 8.59 -1.59
N HIS A 50 12.03 8.68 -0.68
CA HIS A 50 10.67 9.14 -0.96
C HIS A 50 10.05 8.47 -2.21
N LEU A 51 10.24 7.15 -2.32
CA LEU A 51 9.76 6.38 -3.46
C LEU A 51 8.23 6.40 -3.50
N LYS A 52 7.68 6.69 -4.67
CA LYS A 52 6.23 6.61 -4.93
C LYS A 52 5.94 5.37 -5.75
N VAL A 53 4.98 4.59 -5.28
CA VAL A 53 4.55 3.32 -5.89
C VAL A 53 3.04 3.34 -6.06
N SER A 54 2.54 2.60 -7.04
CA SER A 54 1.11 2.35 -7.15
C SER A 54 0.69 1.21 -6.23
N ALA A 55 -0.60 1.15 -5.89
CA ALA A 55 -1.13 0.10 -5.03
C ALA A 55 -0.92 -1.33 -5.61
N VAL A 56 -0.84 -1.47 -6.94
CA VAL A 56 -0.64 -2.76 -7.64
C VAL A 56 0.83 -3.16 -7.83
N SER A 57 1.77 -2.30 -7.41
CA SER A 57 3.19 -2.63 -7.54
C SER A 57 3.53 -3.82 -6.64
N SER A 58 4.27 -4.80 -7.17
CA SER A 58 4.83 -5.90 -6.38
C SER A 58 5.84 -5.38 -5.36
N CYS A 59 5.86 -5.95 -4.16
CA CYS A 59 6.74 -5.54 -3.08
C CYS A 59 7.49 -6.75 -2.51
N ASP A 60 8.80 -6.83 -2.74
CA ASP A 60 9.64 -7.91 -2.18
C ASP A 60 9.77 -7.83 -0.66
N GLY A 61 9.60 -6.62 -0.09
CA GLY A 61 9.54 -6.38 1.35
C GLY A 61 8.11 -6.37 1.90
N PHE A 62 7.17 -7.10 1.28
CA PHE A 62 5.76 -7.08 1.66
C PHE A 62 5.55 -7.53 3.11
N GLU A 63 4.89 -6.66 3.89
CA GLU A 63 4.40 -6.97 5.23
C GLU A 63 2.89 -6.75 5.28
N PRO A 64 2.07 -7.79 5.49
CA PRO A 64 0.62 -7.63 5.48
C PRO A 64 0.15 -6.76 6.63
N VAL A 65 -0.79 -5.85 6.34
CA VAL A 65 -1.46 -5.07 7.39
C VAL A 65 -2.16 -6.01 8.36
N ARG A 66 -1.75 -5.98 9.63
CA ARG A 66 -2.47 -6.72 10.67
C ARG A 66 -3.84 -6.09 10.86
N ARG A 67 -4.91 -6.84 10.54
CA ARG A 67 -6.26 -6.46 10.96
C ARG A 67 -6.27 -6.40 12.50
N ALA A 68 -6.68 -5.28 13.07
CA ALA A 68 -7.08 -5.25 14.47
C ALA A 68 -8.19 -6.29 14.65
N SER A 69 -7.97 -7.23 15.57
CA SER A 69 -8.90 -8.32 15.90
C SER A 69 -10.07 -7.81 16.72
#